data_AF-A0A969V0S7-F1
#
_entry.id   AF-A0A969V0S7-F1
#
_cell.length_a   1.000
_cell.length_b   1.000
_cell.length_c   1.000
_cell.angle_alpha   90.00
_cell.angle_beta   90.00
_cell.angle_gamma   90.00
#
_symmetry.space_group_name_H-M   'P 1'
#
loop_
_entity.id
_entity.type
_entity.pdbx_description
1 polymer ?
#
loop_
_entity_poly.entity_id
_entity_poly.type
_entity_poly.pdbx_seq_one_letter_code
_entity_poly.pdbx_strand_id
1 'polypeptide(L)'
;MRFNLLLLSAVLPGAAAALVSGYWVLVDWRALAQAHDRLEQVALSSERTLEDIALAQAAENRHRLNCFAEGIGVLLGGIWMSIGIHGICTLPLRTQGRNP
;
A
#
# COMPACT_ATOMS: atom_id res chain seq x y z
N MET A 1 -12.30 -25.28 -12.17
CA MET A 1 -11.70 -25.35 -10.81
C MET A 1 -10.41 -24.55 -10.68
N ARG A 2 -9.36 -24.81 -11.49
CA ARG A 2 -8.06 -24.09 -11.37
C ARG A 2 -8.16 -22.56 -11.53
N PHE A 3 -8.96 -22.09 -12.48
CA PHE A 3 -9.25 -20.66 -12.66
C PHE A 3 -9.85 -20.04 -11.39
N ASN A 4 -10.95 -20.61 -10.88
CA ASN A 4 -11.62 -20.11 -9.67
C ASN A 4 -10.68 -20.14 -8.45
N LEU A 5 -9.80 -21.14 -8.37
CA LEU A 5 -8.83 -21.25 -7.29
C LEU A 5 -7.84 -20.08 -7.32
N LEU A 6 -7.22 -19.79 -8.48
CA LEU A 6 -6.32 -18.65 -8.64
C LEU A 6 -7.02 -17.30 -8.43
N LEU A 7 -8.27 -17.17 -8.89
CA LEU A 7 -9.06 -15.96 -8.70
C LEU A 7 -9.32 -15.70 -7.21
N LEU A 8 -9.78 -16.72 -6.48
CA LEU A 8 -10.17 -16.60 -5.07
C LEU A 8 -8.96 -16.54 -4.11
N SER A 9 -7.85 -17.20 -4.43
CA SER A 9 -6.69 -17.28 -3.52
C SER A 9 -5.57 -16.28 -3.83
N ALA A 10 -5.45 -15.81 -5.07
CA ALA A 10 -4.37 -14.89 -5.47
C ALA A 10 -4.89 -13.53 -5.91
N VAL A 11 -5.81 -13.48 -6.88
CA VAL A 11 -6.25 -12.22 -7.47
C VAL A 11 -7.04 -11.38 -6.47
N LEU A 12 -8.10 -11.94 -5.88
CA LEU A 12 -8.95 -11.19 -4.95
C LEU A 12 -8.22 -10.77 -3.67
N PRO A 13 -7.42 -11.64 -3.00
CA PRO A 13 -6.68 -11.23 -1.82
C PRO A 13 -5.60 -10.20 -2.13
N GLY A 14 -4.89 -10.34 -3.26
CA GLY A 14 -3.88 -9.38 -3.69
C GLY A 14 -4.49 -8.01 -4.00
N ALA A 15 -5.63 -7.99 -4.71
CA ALA A 15 -6.38 -6.77 -4.98
C ALA A 15 -6.90 -6.12 -3.68
N ALA A 16 -7.47 -6.90 -2.76
CA ALA A 16 -7.94 -6.41 -1.48
C ALA A 16 -6.80 -5.80 -0.64
N ALA A 17 -5.66 -6.49 -0.54
CA ALA A 17 -4.48 -5.98 0.15
C ALA A 17 -3.97 -4.68 -0.47
N ALA A 18 -3.89 -4.61 -1.80
CA ALA A 18 -3.43 -3.41 -2.51
C ALA A 18 -4.39 -2.23 -2.31
N LEU A 19 -5.71 -2.47 -2.35
CA LEU A 19 -6.73 -1.43 -2.17
C LEU A 19 -6.78 -0.93 -0.73
N VAL A 20 -6.74 -1.82 0.26
CA VAL A 20 -6.73 -1.45 1.69
C VAL A 20 -5.48 -0.63 2.00
N SER A 21 -4.31 -1.11 1.59
CA SER A 21 -3.07 -0.37 1.82
C SER A 21 -3.07 0.96 1.07
N GLY A 22 -3.60 0.99 -0.16
CA GLY A 22 -3.69 2.22 -0.96
C GLY A 22 -4.61 3.27 -0.34
N TYR A 23 -5.71 2.83 0.28
CA TYR A 23 -6.57 3.73 1.06
C TYR A 23 -5.81 4.33 2.25
N TRP A 24 -5.07 3.51 3.02
CA TRP A 24 -4.31 3.99 4.17
C TRP A 24 -3.13 4.87 3.79
N VAL A 25 -2.41 4.59 2.69
CA VAL A 25 -1.40 5.50 2.11
C VAL A 25 -1.98 6.91 1.94
N LEU A 26 -3.18 7.03 1.36
CA LEU A 26 -3.79 8.34 1.12
C LEU A 26 -4.20 9.04 2.41
N VAL A 27 -4.68 8.30 3.41
CA VAL A 27 -5.03 8.83 4.73
C VAL A 27 -3.77 9.33 5.45
N ASP A 28 -2.73 8.49 5.53
CA ASP A 28 -1.47 8.83 6.18
C ASP A 28 -0.72 9.95 5.45
N TRP A 29 -0.80 10.01 4.12
CA TRP A 29 -0.23 11.10 3.34
C TRP A 29 -0.85 12.46 3.70
N ARG A 30 -2.17 12.50 3.90
CA ARG A 30 -2.85 13.73 4.36
C ARG A 30 -2.44 14.11 5.77
N ALA A 31 -2.32 13.14 6.67
CA ALA A 31 -1.84 13.38 8.02
C ALA A 31 -0.38 13.87 8.03
N LEU A 32 0.46 13.31 7.15
CA LEU A 32 1.84 13.75 6.96
C LEU A 32 1.91 15.21 6.48
N ALA A 33 1.11 15.59 5.49
CA ALA A 33 1.08 16.97 5.00
C ALA A 33 0.71 17.96 6.12
N GLN A 34 -0.30 17.63 6.93
CA GLN A 34 -0.68 18.46 8.09
C GLN A 34 0.40 18.52 9.17
N ALA A 35 1.11 17.41 9.42
CA ALA A 35 2.21 17.38 10.37
C ALA A 35 3.40 18.22 9.88
N HIS A 36 3.68 18.19 8.57
CA HIS A 36 4.71 19.00 7.95
C HIS A 36 4.41 20.51 8.06
N ASP A 37 3.18 20.92 7.74
CA ASP A 37 2.76 22.32 7.88
C ASP A 37 2.89 22.82 9.33
N ARG A 38 2.54 21.98 10.31
CA ARG A 38 2.73 22.30 11.73
C ARG A 38 4.20 22.44 12.09
N LEU A 39 5.06 21.56 11.59
CA LEU A 39 6.50 21.64 11.83
C LEU A 39 7.08 22.94 11.29
N GLU A 40 6.67 23.37 10.10
CA GLU A 40 7.05 24.64 9.48
C GLU A 40 6.58 25.84 10.32
N GLN A 41 5.32 25.84 10.77
CA GLN A 41 4.78 26.90 11.64
C GLN A 41 5.53 27.01 12.96
N VAL A 42 5.80 25.89 13.62
CA VAL A 42 6.58 25.90 14.86
C VAL A 42 8.00 26.38 14.54
N ALA A 43 8.57 26.05 13.38
CA ALA A 43 9.93 26.48 12.98
C ALA A 43 10.08 27.98 12.75
N LEU A 44 9.01 28.62 12.30
CA LEU A 44 8.96 30.06 12.05
C LEU A 44 8.55 30.86 13.30
N SER A 45 8.10 30.19 14.37
CA SER A 45 7.67 30.86 15.61
C SER A 45 8.83 31.38 16.46
N SER A 46 8.69 32.59 17.02
CA SER A 46 9.76 33.27 17.76
C SER A 46 9.95 32.77 19.21
N GLU A 47 9.02 31.97 19.76
CA GLU A 47 9.07 31.41 21.13
C GLU A 47 9.46 29.91 21.18
N ARG A 48 10.10 29.39 20.13
CA ARG A 48 10.36 27.95 19.99
C ARG A 48 11.50 27.44 20.89
N THR A 49 11.27 26.30 21.55
CA THR A 49 12.34 25.53 22.21
C THR A 49 12.87 24.43 21.26
N LEU A 50 14.15 24.07 21.36
CA LEU A 50 14.75 22.95 20.61
C LEU A 50 13.98 21.63 20.78
N GLU A 51 13.39 21.42 21.96
CA GLU A 51 12.57 20.26 22.28
C GLU A 51 11.26 20.21 21.46
N ASP A 52 10.62 21.36 21.24
CA ASP A 52 9.41 21.47 20.42
C ASP A 52 9.68 21.11 18.95
N ILE A 53 10.88 21.47 18.45
CA ILE A 53 11.34 21.08 17.11
C ILE A 53 11.48 19.56 17.03
N ALA A 54 12.18 18.97 17.99
CA ALA A 54 12.49 17.56 18.01
C ALA A 54 11.21 16.70 18.11
N LEU A 55 10.26 17.12 18.95
CA LEU A 55 8.95 16.48 19.08
C LEU A 55 8.14 16.56 17.79
N ALA A 56 8.06 17.74 17.17
CA ALA A 56 7.34 17.91 15.91
C ALA A 56 7.96 17.05 14.79
N GLN A 57 9.29 16.97 14.73
CA GLN A 57 10.01 16.21 13.71
C GLN A 57 9.86 14.69 13.91
N ALA A 58 9.83 14.23 15.17
CA ALA A 58 9.52 12.84 15.49
C ALA A 58 8.08 12.46 15.08
N ALA A 59 7.12 13.37 15.28
CA ALA A 59 5.74 13.16 14.85
C ALA A 59 5.61 13.05 13.33
N GLU A 60 6.24 13.95 12.57
CA GLU A 60 6.27 13.91 11.10
C GLU A 60 6.90 12.60 10.58
N ASN A 61 8.05 12.21 11.12
CA ASN A 61 8.74 10.99 10.70
C ASN A 61 7.89 9.72 10.92
N ARG A 62 7.04 9.69 11.95
CA ARG A 62 6.09 8.58 12.16
C ARG A 62 5.11 8.45 10.99
N HIS A 63 4.55 9.57 10.53
CA HIS A 63 3.62 9.56 9.39
C HIS A 63 4.33 9.18 8.08
N ARG A 64 5.59 9.58 7.88
CA ARG A 64 6.40 9.13 6.73
C ARG A 64 6.61 7.63 6.73
N LEU A 65 6.94 7.05 7.88
CA LEU A 65 7.16 5.60 8.02
C LEU A 65 5.87 4.80 7.79
N ASN A 66 4.73 5.27 8.33
CA ASN A 66 3.43 4.64 8.08
C ASN A 66 3.10 4.67 6.58
N CYS A 67 3.18 5.84 5.94
CA CYS A 67 2.91 5.98 4.53
C CYS A 67 3.83 5.09 3.67
N PHE A 68 5.09 4.93 4.06
CA PHE A 68 6.03 4.01 3.41
C PHE A 68 5.62 2.55 3.57
N ALA A 69 5.26 2.12 4.79
CA ALA A 69 4.82 0.77 5.06
C ALA A 69 3.55 0.41 4.27
N GLU A 70 2.57 1.32 4.24
CA GLU A 70 1.36 1.15 3.44
C GLU A 70 1.68 1.14 1.93
N GLY A 71 2.64 1.94 1.47
CA GLY A 71 3.13 1.92 0.10
C GLY A 71 3.75 0.56 -0.30
N ILE A 72 4.49 -0.06 0.61
CA ILE A 72 4.97 -1.44 0.43
C ILE A 72 3.79 -2.40 0.36
N GLY A 73 2.78 -2.24 1.22
CA GLY A 73 1.55 -3.03 1.20
C GLY A 73 0.85 -3.01 -0.16
N VAL A 74 0.75 -1.82 -0.78
CA VAL A 74 0.22 -1.65 -2.14
C VAL A 74 1.02 -2.46 -3.16
N LEU A 75 2.35 -2.33 -3.14
CA LEU A 75 3.22 -3.02 -4.08
C LEU A 75 3.16 -4.54 -3.93
N LEU A 76 3.20 -5.04 -2.70
CA LEU A 76 3.11 -6.48 -2.41
C LEU A 76 1.76 -7.05 -2.84
N GLY A 77 0.65 -6.35 -2.54
CA GLY A 77 -0.68 -6.74 -3.01
C GLY A 77 -0.77 -6.76 -4.53
N GLY A 78 -0.19 -5.77 -5.21
CA GLY A 78 -0.13 -5.70 -6.67
C GLY A 78 0.69 -6.83 -7.29
N ILE A 79 1.85 -7.16 -6.72
CA ILE A 79 2.67 -8.30 -7.14
C ILE A 79 1.90 -9.62 -6.98
N TRP A 80 1.27 -9.82 -5.82
CA TRP A 80 0.48 -11.03 -5.55
C TRP A 80 -0.69 -11.19 -6.53
N MET A 81 -1.42 -10.11 -6.78
CA MET A 81 -2.48 -10.06 -7.76
C MET A 81 -1.96 -10.39 -9.17
N SER A 82 -0.82 -9.81 -9.56
CA SER A 82 -0.18 -10.05 -10.86
C SER A 82 0.20 -11.52 -11.07
N ILE A 83 0.74 -12.18 -10.03
CA ILE A 83 1.03 -13.63 -10.05
C ILE A 83 -0.25 -14.43 -10.31
N GLY A 84 -1.36 -14.08 -9.64
CA GLY A 84 -2.66 -14.71 -9.84
C GLY A 84 -3.19 -14.55 -11.28
N ILE A 85 -3.13 -13.33 -11.82
CA ILE A 85 -3.54 -13.02 -13.20
C ILE A 85 -2.67 -13.78 -14.20
N HIS A 86 -1.35 -13.77 -14.02
CA HIS A 86 -0.42 -14.50 -14.88
C HIS A 86 -0.71 -16.00 -14.87
N GLY A 87 -0.96 -16.58 -13.70
CA GLY A 87 -1.37 -17.98 -13.56
C GLY A 87 -2.66 -18.30 -14.31
N ILE A 88 -3.63 -17.38 -14.30
CA ILE A 88 -4.88 -17.50 -15.05
C ILE A 88 -4.63 -17.48 -16.56
N CYS A 89 -3.83 -16.52 -17.04
CA CYS A 89 -3.54 -16.35 -18.46
C CYS A 89 -2.71 -17.50 -19.06
N THR A 90 -1.95 -18.21 -18.23
CA THR A 90 -1.10 -19.35 -18.64
C THR A 90 -1.77 -20.70 -18.45
N LEU A 91 -3.03 -20.75 -17.98
CA LEU A 91 -3.78 -22.00 -17.88
C LEU A 91 -3.93 -22.62 -19.29
N PRO A 92 -3.58 -23.90 -19.48
CA PRO A 92 -3.80 -24.56 -20.75
C PRO A 92 -5.29 -24.61 -21.05
N LEU A 93 -5.67 -24.09 -22.22
CA LEU A 93 -6.99 -24.32 -22.79
C LEU A 93 -7.18 -25.83 -22.89
N ARG A 94 -8.15 -26.35 -22.15
CA ARG A 94 -8.50 -27.77 -22.15
C ARG A 94 -8.85 -28.14 -23.59
N THR A 95 -7.96 -28.82 -24.30
CA THR A 95 -8.23 -29.43 -25.61
C THR A 95 -9.33 -30.47 -25.39
N GLN A 96 -10.56 -30.04 -25.63
CA GLN A 96 -11.73 -30.88 -25.62
C GLN A 96 -11.78 -31.64 -26.95
N GLY A 97 -11.54 -32.95 -26.89
CA GLY A 97 -11.98 -33.90 -27.91
C GLY A 97 -10.98 -34.22 -29.01
N ARG A 98 -10.19 -35.28 -28.80
CA ARG A 98 -9.99 -36.29 -29.83
C ARG A 98 -9.75 -37.64 -29.14
N ASN A 99 -10.83 -38.40 -29.02
CA ASN A 99 -10.80 -39.82 -28.72
C ASN A 99 -10.05 -40.58 -29.82
N PRO A 100 -9.48 -41.76 -29.52
CA PRO A 100 -8.43 -42.44 -30.30
C PRO A 100 -8.80 -42.74 -31.75
#